data_AF-A0A8T0BLB9-F1
#
_entry.id   AF-A0A8T0BLB9-F1
#
_cell.length_a   1.000
_cell.length_b   1.000
_cell.length_c   1.000
_cell.angle_alpha   90.00
_cell.angle_beta   90.00
_cell.angle_gamma   90.00
#
_symmetry.space_group_name_H-M   'P 1'
#
loop_
_entity.id
_entity.type
_entity.pdbx_description
1 polymer ?
#
loop_
_entity_poly.entity_id
_entity_poly.type
_entity_poly.pdbx_seq_one_letter_code
_entity_poly.pdbx_strand_id
1 'polypeptide(L)'
;MGKKGKKDKKVKGAEKTAAKMEKKVSKRSKKEEEDLEALIAEFQLLDAKKTQVVENTCPPPSPRLNASLSAHPEKDELILFGGEYYNGNKTYLYNDLFFYNIKKNTWVKSDVPNPPPRRCAHQVTAATLSGHRMVLCKRQLLVFGGFHESTRDYIYYNDVHSFNLDTFTWSRLVPSGSAPSPRSACQMSATPDGTGVIIYGRLLQIQSQEGLG
;
A
#
# COMPACT_ATOMS: atom_id res chain seq x y z
N MET A 1 28.36 -38.28 43.41
CA MET A 1 28.65 -37.84 42.02
C MET A 1 27.43 -38.16 41.15
N GLY A 2 26.82 -37.22 40.40
CA GLY A 2 25.70 -37.58 39.50
C GLY A 2 24.74 -36.49 39.00
N LYS A 3 24.76 -35.27 39.53
CA LYS A 3 23.77 -34.22 39.15
C LYS A 3 24.12 -33.37 37.91
N LYS A 4 25.36 -33.42 37.38
CA LYS A 4 25.79 -32.57 36.23
C LYS A 4 25.20 -33.03 34.87
N GLY A 5 25.26 -34.32 34.53
CA GLY A 5 24.88 -34.79 33.17
C GLY A 5 23.38 -34.73 32.80
N LYS A 6 22.47 -34.59 33.78
CA LYS A 6 21.02 -34.52 33.52
C LYS A 6 20.56 -33.11 33.14
N LYS A 7 21.28 -32.06 33.59
CA LYS A 7 21.04 -30.66 33.23
C LYS A 7 21.49 -30.39 31.79
N ASP A 8 22.67 -30.87 31.42
CA ASP A 8 23.24 -30.67 30.08
C ASP A 8 22.44 -31.37 28.96
N LYS A 9 21.88 -32.56 29.24
CA LYS A 9 20.96 -33.25 28.31
C LYS A 9 19.64 -32.49 28.12
N LYS A 10 19.12 -31.84 29.18
CA LYS A 10 17.87 -31.08 29.12
C LYS A 10 18.04 -29.76 28.35
N VAL A 11 19.19 -29.09 28.51
CA VAL A 11 19.56 -27.88 27.76
C VAL A 11 19.73 -28.20 26.27
N LYS A 12 20.47 -29.26 25.91
CA LYS A 12 20.61 -29.70 24.50
C LYS A 12 19.29 -30.12 23.85
N GLY A 13 18.32 -30.63 24.62
CA GLY A 13 16.99 -30.97 24.13
C GLY A 13 16.13 -29.74 23.83
N ALA A 14 16.23 -28.71 24.67
CA ALA A 14 15.55 -27.43 24.48
C ALA A 14 16.10 -26.66 23.27
N GLU A 15 17.43 -26.57 23.12
CA GLU A 15 18.10 -25.92 21.98
C GLU A 15 17.71 -26.58 20.64
N LYS A 16 17.69 -27.92 20.57
CA LYS A 16 17.25 -28.63 19.36
C LYS A 16 15.78 -28.38 19.02
N THR A 17 14.95 -28.16 20.02
CA THR A 17 13.51 -27.87 19.83
C THR A 17 13.31 -26.44 19.35
N ALA A 18 14.03 -25.46 19.92
CA ALA A 18 14.04 -24.07 19.48
C ALA A 18 14.51 -23.93 18.02
N ALA A 19 15.66 -24.52 17.68
CA ALA A 19 16.20 -24.50 16.31
C ALA A 19 15.27 -25.14 15.27
N LYS A 20 14.52 -26.20 15.65
CA LYS A 20 13.50 -26.81 14.78
C LYS A 20 12.28 -25.90 14.60
N MET A 21 11.89 -25.18 15.65
CA MET A 21 10.80 -24.21 15.60
C MET A 21 11.16 -23.01 14.73
N GLU A 22 12.35 -22.46 14.86
CA GLU A 22 12.89 -21.38 14.01
C GLU A 22 12.96 -21.77 12.53
N LYS A 23 13.45 -22.99 12.22
CA LYS A 23 13.43 -23.51 10.84
C LYS A 23 12.02 -23.67 10.28
N LYS A 24 11.04 -24.01 11.11
CA LYS A 24 9.63 -24.13 10.68
C LYS A 24 8.99 -22.76 10.47
N VAL A 25 9.30 -21.78 11.34
CA VAL A 25 8.84 -20.40 11.22
C VAL A 25 9.42 -19.76 9.95
N SER A 26 10.73 -19.81 9.77
CA SER A 26 11.40 -19.28 8.56
C SER A 26 10.89 -19.90 7.26
N LYS A 27 10.70 -21.24 7.21
CA LYS A 27 10.14 -21.90 6.03
C LYS A 27 8.69 -21.46 5.74
N ARG A 28 7.90 -21.22 6.79
CA ARG A 28 6.53 -20.73 6.66
C ARG A 28 6.48 -19.29 6.16
N SER A 29 7.31 -18.40 6.71
CA SER A 29 7.42 -17.00 6.26
C SER A 29 7.80 -16.92 4.78
N LYS A 30 8.86 -17.64 4.35
CA LYS A 30 9.24 -17.69 2.93
C LYS A 30 8.11 -18.11 2.00
N LYS A 31 7.31 -19.10 2.42
CA LYS A 31 6.14 -19.53 1.64
C LYS A 31 5.06 -18.44 1.57
N GLU A 32 4.76 -17.78 2.69
CA GLU A 32 3.75 -16.72 2.74
C GLU A 32 4.18 -15.47 1.93
N GLU A 33 5.48 -15.17 1.88
CA GLU A 33 6.08 -14.15 1.03
C GLU A 33 5.93 -14.50 -0.47
N GLU A 34 6.27 -15.72 -0.87
CA GLU A 34 6.05 -16.23 -2.23
C GLU A 34 4.57 -16.16 -2.64
N ASP A 35 3.66 -16.53 -1.73
CA ASP A 35 2.20 -16.47 -1.96
C ASP A 35 1.73 -15.00 -2.16
N LEU A 36 2.33 -14.03 -1.43
CA LEU A 36 2.01 -12.61 -1.57
C LEU A 36 2.52 -12.03 -2.90
N GLU A 37 3.76 -12.34 -3.29
CA GLU A 37 4.32 -11.92 -4.57
C GLU A 37 3.50 -12.47 -5.75
N ALA A 38 3.08 -13.74 -5.67
CA ALA A 38 2.23 -14.36 -6.68
C ALA A 38 0.87 -13.67 -6.79
N LEU A 39 0.25 -13.30 -5.67
CA LEU A 39 -1.01 -12.55 -5.65
C LEU A 39 -0.86 -11.15 -6.26
N ILE A 40 0.24 -10.45 -5.95
CA ILE A 40 0.54 -9.15 -6.55
C ILE A 40 0.70 -9.29 -8.07
N ALA A 41 1.45 -10.30 -8.53
CA ALA A 41 1.64 -10.57 -9.95
C ALA A 41 0.32 -10.89 -10.66
N GLU A 42 -0.58 -11.66 -10.03
CA GLU A 42 -1.91 -11.92 -10.58
C GLU A 42 -2.72 -10.62 -10.75
N PHE A 43 -2.74 -9.75 -9.74
CA PHE A 43 -3.42 -8.45 -9.86
C PHE A 43 -2.82 -7.58 -10.94
N GLN A 44 -1.49 -7.56 -11.09
CA GLN A 44 -0.83 -6.82 -12.15
C GLN A 44 -1.19 -7.36 -13.54
N LEU A 45 -1.30 -8.69 -13.70
CA LEU A 45 -1.76 -9.31 -14.95
C LEU A 45 -3.21 -8.95 -15.26
N LEU A 46 -4.08 -8.87 -14.25
CA LEU A 46 -5.47 -8.42 -14.42
C LEU A 46 -5.54 -6.94 -14.83
N ASP A 47 -4.73 -6.08 -14.21
CA ASP A 47 -4.69 -4.66 -14.53
C ASP A 47 -4.07 -4.42 -15.93
N ALA A 48 -3.09 -5.23 -16.35
CA ALA A 48 -2.49 -5.17 -17.69
C ALA A 48 -3.46 -5.56 -18.82
N LYS A 49 -4.55 -6.28 -18.52
CA LYS A 49 -5.62 -6.57 -19.50
C LYS A 49 -6.42 -5.31 -19.87
N LYS A 50 -6.37 -4.25 -19.05
CA LYS A 50 -7.04 -2.98 -19.35
C LYS A 50 -6.16 -2.18 -20.30
N THR A 51 -6.57 -2.08 -21.56
CA THR A 51 -5.77 -1.43 -22.62
C THR A 51 -6.32 -0.08 -23.06
N GLN A 52 -7.54 0.26 -22.66
CA GLN A 52 -8.21 1.51 -23.01
C GLN A 52 -8.87 2.14 -21.80
N VAL A 53 -9.02 3.46 -21.84
CA VAL A 53 -9.77 4.22 -20.84
C VAL A 53 -11.26 3.96 -21.06
N VAL A 54 -11.93 3.48 -20.02
CA VAL A 54 -13.38 3.25 -20.04
C VAL A 54 -14.02 3.95 -18.85
N GLU A 55 -14.99 4.81 -19.12
CA GLU A 55 -15.72 5.53 -18.08
C GLU A 55 -17.17 5.05 -18.04
N ASN A 56 -17.62 4.63 -16.86
CA ASN A 56 -18.98 4.14 -16.65
C ASN A 56 -19.63 4.87 -15.48
N THR A 57 -20.84 5.39 -15.70
CA THR A 57 -21.68 5.84 -14.59
C THR A 57 -21.96 4.66 -13.66
N CYS A 58 -21.87 4.88 -12.35
CA CYS A 58 -21.93 3.83 -11.36
C CYS A 58 -22.63 4.31 -10.07
N PRO A 59 -23.08 3.38 -9.21
CA PRO A 59 -23.45 3.73 -7.84
C PRO A 59 -22.22 4.20 -7.04
N PRO A 60 -22.42 4.78 -5.84
CA PRO A 60 -21.32 5.13 -4.94
C PRO A 60 -20.37 3.94 -4.71
N PRO A 61 -19.05 4.19 -4.59
CA PRO A 61 -18.08 3.13 -4.36
C PRO A 61 -18.36 2.41 -3.04
N SER A 62 -17.95 1.14 -2.97
CA SER A 62 -18.08 0.33 -1.75
C SER A 62 -17.44 1.02 -0.53
N PRO A 63 -17.96 0.80 0.69
CA PRO A 63 -17.32 1.25 1.91
C PRO A 63 -15.86 0.83 1.93
N ARG A 64 -14.99 1.81 2.15
CA ARG A 64 -13.55 1.63 2.14
C ARG A 64 -12.92 2.60 3.11
N LEU A 65 -11.93 2.10 3.82
CA LEU A 65 -11.02 2.94 4.56
C LEU A 65 -9.95 3.40 3.59
N ASN A 66 -9.21 4.43 4.01
CA ASN A 66 -7.91 4.65 3.44
C ASN A 66 -7.93 4.96 1.94
N ALA A 67 -9.03 5.46 1.38
CA ALA A 67 -9.05 5.99 0.02
C ALA A 67 -8.44 7.40 -0.01
N SER A 68 -7.82 7.76 -1.13
CA SER A 68 -7.40 9.14 -1.39
C SER A 68 -8.55 9.91 -2.04
N LEU A 69 -8.83 11.12 -1.55
CA LEU A 69 -9.84 12.01 -2.09
C LEU A 69 -9.22 13.39 -2.35
N SER A 70 -9.34 13.90 -3.58
CA SER A 70 -8.87 15.24 -3.95
C SER A 70 -9.94 15.98 -4.76
N ALA A 71 -9.99 17.30 -4.65
CA ALA A 71 -10.82 18.11 -5.54
C ALA A 71 -10.23 18.13 -6.96
N HIS A 72 -11.09 18.08 -7.98
CA HIS A 72 -10.67 18.30 -9.36
C HIS A 72 -10.29 19.78 -9.55
N PRO A 73 -9.17 20.12 -10.23
CA PRO A 73 -8.69 21.50 -10.33
C PRO A 73 -9.66 22.45 -11.07
N GLU A 74 -10.38 21.92 -12.06
CA GLU A 74 -11.16 22.74 -13.01
C GLU A 74 -12.66 22.40 -13.06
N LYS A 75 -13.10 21.36 -12.36
CA LYS A 75 -14.47 20.84 -12.43
C LYS A 75 -15.04 20.77 -11.03
N ASP A 76 -16.36 20.85 -10.90
CA ASP A 76 -17.08 20.61 -9.64
C ASP A 76 -17.16 19.11 -9.34
N GLU A 77 -16.00 18.47 -9.29
CA GLU A 77 -15.83 17.03 -9.13
C GLU A 77 -14.84 16.71 -8.02
N LEU A 78 -15.09 15.63 -7.30
CA LEU A 78 -14.12 15.01 -6.40
C LEU A 78 -13.55 13.76 -7.07
N ILE A 79 -12.25 13.55 -6.89
CA ILE A 79 -11.52 12.41 -7.43
C ILE A 79 -11.20 11.48 -6.26
N LEU A 80 -11.72 10.25 -6.32
CA LEU A 80 -11.45 9.21 -5.34
C LEU A 80 -10.57 8.12 -5.97
N PHE A 81 -9.49 7.75 -5.30
CA PHE A 81 -8.60 6.70 -5.77
C PHE A 81 -8.29 5.67 -4.67
N GLY A 82 -8.43 4.40 -5.03
CA GLY A 82 -7.99 3.26 -4.24
C GLY A 82 -8.68 3.10 -2.90
N GLY A 83 -7.93 2.64 -1.90
CA GLY A 83 -8.39 2.33 -0.56
C GLY A 83 -8.47 0.83 -0.29
N GLU A 84 -9.02 0.48 0.87
CA GLU A 84 -9.12 -0.92 1.30
C GLU A 84 -10.37 -1.19 2.12
N TYR A 85 -10.74 -2.46 2.21
CA TYR A 85 -11.84 -2.92 3.04
C TYR A 85 -11.51 -4.26 3.66
N TYR A 86 -11.68 -4.38 4.99
CA TYR A 86 -11.54 -5.66 5.69
C TYR A 86 -12.91 -6.14 6.14
N ASN A 87 -13.29 -7.34 5.71
CA ASN A 87 -14.61 -7.91 6.02
C ASN A 87 -14.61 -8.82 7.26
N GLY A 88 -13.53 -8.86 8.05
CA GLY A 88 -13.35 -9.79 9.16
C GLY A 88 -12.59 -11.07 8.81
N ASN A 89 -12.38 -11.36 7.53
CA ASN A 89 -11.64 -12.54 7.06
C ASN A 89 -10.54 -12.18 6.04
N LYS A 90 -10.86 -11.32 5.06
CA LYS A 90 -9.97 -10.94 3.96
C LYS A 90 -9.93 -9.42 3.80
N THR A 91 -8.74 -8.91 3.49
CA THR A 91 -8.54 -7.52 3.08
C THR A 91 -8.70 -7.42 1.55
N TYR A 92 -9.56 -6.52 1.11
CA TYR A 92 -9.76 -6.16 -0.28
C TYR A 92 -9.01 -4.85 -0.55
N LEU A 93 -8.21 -4.86 -1.61
CA LEU A 93 -7.38 -3.72 -2.00
C LEU A 93 -7.84 -3.16 -3.33
N TYR A 94 -8.00 -1.84 -3.36
CA TYR A 94 -8.53 -1.13 -4.51
C TYR A 94 -7.45 -0.24 -5.13
N ASN A 95 -7.46 -0.17 -6.46
CA ASN A 95 -6.72 0.78 -7.29
C ASN A 95 -7.63 1.37 -8.38
N ASP A 96 -8.94 1.39 -8.10
CA ASP A 96 -9.94 1.98 -8.95
C ASP A 96 -9.95 3.51 -8.79
N LEU A 97 -10.31 4.19 -9.88
CA LEU A 97 -10.42 5.64 -9.96
C LEU A 97 -11.89 6.01 -10.15
N PHE A 98 -12.38 6.93 -9.34
CA PHE A 98 -13.74 7.45 -9.43
C PHE A 98 -13.74 8.96 -9.48
N PHE A 99 -14.71 9.50 -10.20
CA PHE A 99 -15.05 10.90 -10.25
C PHE A 99 -16.48 11.07 -9.72
N TYR A 100 -16.64 11.93 -8.73
CA TYR A 100 -17.93 12.29 -8.16
C TYR A 100 -18.30 13.71 -8.56
N ASN A 101 -19.36 13.86 -9.33
CA ASN A 101 -19.87 15.17 -9.70
C ASN A 101 -20.77 15.73 -8.60
N ILE A 102 -20.34 16.83 -7.98
CA ILE A 102 -21.00 17.41 -6.79
C ILE A 102 -22.38 17.95 -7.15
N LYS A 103 -22.48 18.65 -8.29
CA LYS A 103 -23.74 19.29 -8.73
C LYS A 103 -24.78 18.26 -9.16
N LYS A 104 -24.36 17.21 -9.86
CA LYS A 104 -25.24 16.16 -10.39
C LYS A 104 -25.50 15.05 -9.37
N ASN A 105 -24.68 14.95 -8.31
CA ASN A 105 -24.70 13.86 -7.35
C ASN A 105 -24.57 12.48 -8.03
N THR A 106 -23.61 12.37 -8.96
CA THR A 106 -23.39 11.15 -9.76
C THR A 106 -21.95 10.69 -9.68
N TRP A 107 -21.74 9.38 -9.69
CA TRP A 107 -20.42 8.76 -9.71
C TRP A 107 -20.09 8.19 -11.09
N VAL A 108 -18.86 8.38 -11.53
CA VAL A 108 -18.28 7.74 -12.70
C VAL A 108 -17.05 6.96 -12.25
N LYS A 109 -16.98 5.69 -12.61
CA LYS A 109 -15.77 4.87 -12.47
C LYS A 109 -14.97 4.94 -13.76
N SER A 110 -13.70 5.29 -13.66
CA SER A 110 -12.76 5.34 -14.77
C SER A 110 -11.77 4.18 -14.67
N ASP A 111 -11.89 3.22 -15.58
CA ASP A 111 -10.94 2.12 -15.73
C ASP A 111 -9.83 2.58 -16.69
N VAL A 112 -8.70 3.01 -16.12
CA VAL A 112 -7.53 3.51 -16.84
C VAL A 112 -6.45 2.42 -16.92
N PRO A 113 -5.77 2.22 -18.08
CA PRO A 113 -4.65 1.30 -18.22
C PRO A 113 -3.47 1.61 -17.30
N ASN A 114 -2.73 0.57 -16.94
CA ASN A 114 -1.49 0.64 -16.16
C ASN A 114 -1.62 1.42 -14.83
N PRO A 115 -2.66 1.18 -14.02
CA PRO A 115 -2.77 1.85 -12.74
C PRO A 115 -1.61 1.44 -11.82
N PRO A 116 -1.31 2.26 -10.80
CA PRO A 116 -0.43 1.83 -9.72
C PRO A 116 -0.95 0.50 -9.15
N PRO A 117 -0.06 -0.45 -8.79
CA PRO A 117 -0.48 -1.68 -8.11
C PRO A 117 -1.38 -1.38 -6.90
N ARG A 118 -2.29 -2.32 -6.62
CA ARG A 118 -3.12 -2.32 -5.40
C ARG A 118 -2.20 -2.27 -4.17
N ARG A 119 -2.66 -1.68 -3.06
CA ARG A 119 -1.82 -1.46 -1.87
C ARG A 119 -2.66 -1.18 -0.62
N CYS A 120 -2.24 -1.75 0.51
CA CYS A 120 -2.75 -1.63 1.88
C CYS A 120 -2.27 -0.39 2.63
N ALA A 121 -3.03 -0.13 3.70
CA ALA A 121 -2.92 0.86 4.74
C ALA A 121 -2.40 2.22 4.32
N HIS A 122 -3.42 3.06 4.21
CA HIS A 122 -3.35 4.45 4.59
C HIS A 122 -3.45 4.74 6.11
N GLN A 123 -3.28 3.79 7.03
CA GLN A 123 -2.88 4.05 8.43
C GLN A 123 -2.71 2.75 9.24
N VAL A 124 -1.92 2.82 10.33
CA VAL A 124 -2.16 2.11 11.60
C VAL A 124 -2.55 3.18 12.63
N THR A 125 -3.76 3.09 13.18
CA THR A 125 -4.41 4.00 14.15
C THR A 125 -3.57 4.20 15.43
N ALA A 126 -3.50 5.35 16.10
CA ALA A 126 -4.61 6.16 16.62
C ALA A 126 -4.41 7.67 16.42
N ALA A 127 -5.53 8.39 16.33
CA ALA A 127 -5.66 9.83 16.15
C ALA A 127 -5.24 10.37 14.77
N THR A 128 -6.08 10.13 13.75
CA THR A 128 -6.08 10.80 12.44
C THR A 128 -4.77 10.66 11.63
N LEU A 129 -4.78 11.03 10.34
CA LEU A 129 -3.59 11.24 9.50
C LEU A 129 -3.07 10.08 8.60
N SER A 130 -3.95 9.48 7.80
CA SER A 130 -3.85 9.10 6.35
C SER A 130 -2.54 8.44 5.80
N GLY A 131 -2.61 7.89 4.58
CA GLY A 131 -1.66 6.98 3.94
C GLY A 131 -0.95 7.47 2.71
N HIS A 132 -0.91 6.66 1.64
CA HIS A 132 -0.55 7.20 0.33
C HIS A 132 -1.32 8.51 0.13
N ARG A 133 -0.61 9.58 -0.12
CA ARG A 133 -1.29 10.85 -0.35
C ARG A 133 -1.34 11.01 -1.84
N MET A 134 -2.56 11.21 -2.31
CA MET A 134 -2.76 11.80 -3.61
C MET A 134 -2.66 13.32 -3.45
N VAL A 135 -1.62 13.90 -4.03
CA VAL A 135 -1.50 15.36 -4.13
C VAL A 135 -1.73 15.75 -5.57
N LEU A 136 -2.64 16.70 -5.75
CA LEU A 136 -2.79 17.39 -7.01
C LEU A 136 -1.65 18.41 -7.12
N CYS A 137 -0.75 18.21 -8.07
CA CYS A 137 0.25 19.20 -8.44
C CYS A 137 0.01 19.56 -9.92
N LYS A 138 -0.40 20.81 -10.16
CA LYS A 138 -0.89 21.27 -11.46
C LYS A 138 -2.08 20.42 -11.94
N ARG A 139 -1.90 19.63 -13.00
CA ARG A 139 -2.92 18.73 -13.59
C ARG A 139 -2.56 17.25 -13.42
N GLN A 140 -1.71 16.95 -12.44
CA GLN A 140 -1.24 15.61 -12.15
C GLN A 140 -1.61 15.20 -10.73
N LEU A 141 -2.17 14.00 -10.57
CA LEU A 141 -2.33 13.37 -9.28
C LEU A 141 -1.10 12.51 -9.00
N LEU A 142 -0.37 12.83 -7.95
CA LEU A 142 0.82 12.10 -7.55
C LEU A 142 0.49 11.13 -6.43
N VAL A 143 0.85 9.86 -6.59
CA VAL A 143 0.69 8.78 -5.62
C VAL A 143 2.08 8.26 -5.25
N PHE A 144 2.36 8.11 -3.95
CA PHE A 144 3.64 7.57 -3.48
C PHE A 144 3.47 6.57 -2.34
N GLY A 145 4.37 5.59 -2.30
CA GLY A 145 4.64 4.77 -1.13
C GLY A 145 3.69 3.61 -0.91
N GLY A 146 3.44 3.33 0.39
CA GLY A 146 2.67 2.31 1.14
C GLY A 146 2.99 0.86 0.85
N PHE A 147 2.08 -0.11 1.02
CA PHE A 147 2.52 -1.52 1.12
C PHE A 147 1.50 -2.55 0.67
N HIS A 148 1.91 -3.80 0.56
CA HIS A 148 1.03 -4.97 0.48
C HIS A 148 1.16 -5.76 1.78
N GLU A 149 0.03 -6.24 2.32
CA GLU A 149 -0.02 -7.02 3.56
C GLU A 149 -0.41 -8.47 3.29
N SER A 150 0.29 -9.40 3.92
CA SER A 150 -0.19 -10.76 4.18
C SER A 150 -0.45 -10.93 5.69
N THR A 151 -0.93 -12.09 6.12
CA THR A 151 -1.16 -12.38 7.54
C THR A 151 0.07 -12.21 8.45
N ARG A 152 1.30 -12.16 7.90
CA ARG A 152 2.53 -12.03 8.69
C ARG A 152 3.62 -11.15 8.07
N ASP A 153 3.56 -10.85 6.78
CA ASP A 153 4.59 -10.10 6.06
C ASP A 153 4.04 -8.85 5.36
N TYR A 154 4.95 -7.91 5.11
CA TYR A 154 4.65 -6.60 4.53
C TYR A 154 5.67 -6.27 3.42
N ILE A 155 5.18 -5.94 2.23
CA ILE A 155 6.02 -5.42 1.13
C ILE A 155 5.77 -3.92 1.01
N TYR A 156 6.72 -3.09 1.44
CA TYR A 156 6.63 -1.64 1.33
C TYR A 156 7.16 -1.12 -0.01
N TYR A 157 6.50 -0.11 -0.56
CA TYR A 157 6.85 0.58 -1.79
C TYR A 157 7.44 1.97 -1.49
N ASN A 158 8.31 2.42 -2.37
CA ASN A 158 8.79 3.80 -2.51
C ASN A 158 8.60 4.34 -3.92
N ASP A 159 7.76 3.69 -4.73
CA ASP A 159 7.48 4.14 -6.08
C ASP A 159 6.60 5.39 -6.09
N VAL A 160 6.77 6.19 -7.13
CA VAL A 160 5.95 7.37 -7.40
C VAL A 160 5.20 7.11 -8.70
N HIS A 161 3.91 7.34 -8.70
CA HIS A 161 3.06 7.30 -9.89
C HIS A 161 2.40 8.66 -10.09
N SER A 162 2.24 9.07 -11.34
CA SER A 162 1.47 10.24 -11.73
C SER A 162 0.31 9.83 -12.62
N PHE A 163 -0.86 10.40 -12.34
CA PHE A 163 -2.00 10.37 -13.24
C PHE A 163 -2.18 11.74 -13.87
N ASN A 164 -2.14 11.80 -15.20
CA ASN A 164 -2.40 13.02 -15.95
C ASN A 164 -3.90 13.13 -16.23
N LEU A 165 -4.52 14.22 -15.75
CA LEU A 165 -5.96 14.49 -15.90
C LEU A 165 -6.38 14.87 -17.33
N ASP A 166 -5.43 15.11 -18.22
CA ASP A 166 -5.68 15.62 -19.58
C ASP A 166 -5.70 14.46 -20.55
N THR A 167 -4.73 13.58 -20.39
CA THR A 167 -4.54 12.40 -21.22
C THR A 167 -5.19 11.16 -20.63
N PHE A 168 -5.62 11.20 -19.36
CA PHE A 168 -6.11 10.05 -18.61
C PHE A 168 -5.11 8.88 -18.65
N THR A 169 -3.85 9.18 -18.33
CA THR A 169 -2.77 8.19 -18.35
C THR A 169 -2.04 8.13 -17.03
N TRP A 170 -1.80 6.91 -16.55
CA TRP A 170 -0.86 6.64 -15.47
C TRP A 170 0.56 6.48 -16.00
N SER A 171 1.52 7.04 -15.26
CA SER A 171 2.94 6.90 -15.53
C SER A 171 3.69 6.67 -14.21
N ARG A 172 4.60 5.70 -14.19
CA ARG A 172 5.54 5.55 -13.09
C ARG A 172 6.65 6.59 -13.27
N LEU A 173 6.86 7.42 -12.25
CA LEU A 173 7.93 8.40 -12.23
C LEU A 173 9.21 7.77 -11.66
N VAL A 174 10.35 8.19 -12.19
CA VAL A 174 11.68 7.84 -11.69
C VAL A 174 12.34 9.12 -11.17
N PRO A 175 12.22 9.41 -9.85
CA PRO A 175 12.84 10.59 -9.27
C PRO A 175 14.36 10.55 -9.42
N SER A 176 14.98 11.69 -9.72
CA SER A 176 16.43 11.84 -9.64
C SER A 176 16.88 12.04 -8.18
N GLY A 177 18.12 11.66 -7.87
CA GLY A 177 18.69 11.79 -6.53
C GLY A 177 18.28 10.66 -5.57
N SER A 178 18.40 10.91 -4.26
CA SER A 178 18.06 9.93 -3.23
C SER A 178 16.55 9.92 -2.98
N ALA A 179 15.87 8.91 -3.51
CA ALA A 179 14.46 8.68 -3.22
C ALA A 179 14.24 8.38 -1.72
N PRO A 180 13.09 8.78 -1.14
CA PRO A 180 12.73 8.36 0.21
C PRO A 180 12.70 6.82 0.31
N SER A 181 13.07 6.28 1.47
CA SER A 181 12.94 4.85 1.74
C SER A 181 11.48 4.37 1.62
N PRO A 182 11.24 3.08 1.31
CA PRO A 182 9.90 2.50 1.31
C PRO A 182 9.17 2.78 2.62
N ARG A 183 7.93 3.26 2.51
CA ARG A 183 7.19 3.76 3.69
C ARG A 183 5.70 3.81 3.44
N SER A 184 4.92 3.76 4.51
CA SER A 184 3.46 3.95 4.50
C SER A 184 3.05 5.02 5.51
N ALA A 185 1.82 5.53 5.40
CA ALA A 185 1.33 6.58 6.31
C ALA A 185 2.17 7.88 6.34
N CYS A 186 2.85 8.20 5.22
CA CYS A 186 3.52 9.48 5.02
C CYS A 186 2.52 10.56 4.59
N GLN A 187 2.69 11.80 5.05
CA GLN A 187 1.98 12.95 4.51
C GLN A 187 2.66 13.46 3.25
N MET A 188 1.88 14.02 2.33
CA MET A 188 2.35 14.72 1.15
C MET A 188 1.52 15.98 0.98
N SER A 189 2.19 17.06 0.59
CA SER A 189 1.56 18.33 0.24
C SER A 189 2.26 18.92 -0.97
N ALA A 190 1.51 19.56 -1.86
CA ALA A 190 2.11 20.39 -2.89
C ALA A 190 2.87 21.54 -2.23
N THR A 191 3.97 21.96 -2.84
CA THR A 191 4.65 23.18 -2.46
C THR A 191 3.76 24.38 -2.81
N PRO A 192 3.79 25.49 -2.05
CA PRO A 192 2.95 26.65 -2.31
C PRO A 192 3.15 27.27 -3.71
N ASP A 193 4.36 27.14 -4.26
CA ASP A 193 4.71 27.59 -5.62
C ASP A 193 4.27 26.60 -6.73
N GLY A 194 3.70 25.45 -6.36
CA GLY A 194 3.23 24.42 -7.28
C GLY A 194 4.34 23.75 -8.09
N THR A 195 5.61 23.89 -7.69
CA THR A 195 6.76 23.33 -8.41
C THR A 195 7.11 21.91 -7.98
N GLY A 196 6.63 21.48 -6.81
CA GLY A 196 6.95 20.17 -6.27
C GLY A 196 5.97 19.67 -5.23
N VAL A 197 6.35 18.57 -4.59
CA VAL A 197 5.61 17.93 -3.50
C VAL A 197 6.57 17.64 -2.37
N ILE A 198 6.19 18.01 -1.15
CA ILE A 198 6.90 17.66 0.07
C ILE A 198 6.28 16.38 0.61
N ILE A 199 7.13 15.40 0.94
CA ILE A 199 6.74 14.15 1.60
C ILE A 199 7.33 14.17 3.01
N TYR A 200 6.49 14.08 4.04
CA TYR A 200 6.91 14.15 5.44
C TYR A 200 6.19 13.08 6.27
N GLY A 201 6.88 12.49 7.26
CA GLY A 201 6.28 11.50 8.16
C GLY A 201 6.52 10.03 7.76
N ARG A 202 5.63 9.15 8.28
CA ARG A 202 5.99 7.90 8.96
C ARG A 202 6.71 6.81 8.14
N LEU A 203 7.53 6.06 8.87
CA LEU A 203 7.87 4.64 8.73
C LEU A 203 7.57 3.98 10.10
N LEU A 204 6.99 2.78 10.19
CA LEU A 204 7.07 2.00 11.43
C LEU A 204 7.55 0.59 11.11
N GLN A 205 8.84 0.36 11.35
CA GLN A 205 9.45 -0.95 11.31
C GLN A 205 9.40 -1.51 12.74
N ILE A 206 8.44 -2.39 13.05
CA ILE A 206 8.53 -3.21 14.26
C ILE A 206 9.47 -4.37 13.91
N GLN A 207 10.78 -4.19 14.07
CA GLN A 207 11.63 -5.35 14.33
C GLN A 207 11.42 -5.70 15.80
N SER A 208 10.88 -6.88 16.07
CA SER A 208 10.95 -7.46 17.42
C SER A 208 12.40 -7.42 17.86
N GLN A 209 12.70 -6.74 18.96
CA GLN A 209 14.01 -6.82 19.58
C GLN A 209 14.31 -8.29 19.88
N GLU A 210 15.30 -8.86 19.21
CA GLU A 210 16.01 -10.00 19.78
C GLU A 210 16.66 -9.47 21.07
N GLY A 211 16.21 -10.02 22.20
CA GLY A 211 16.68 -9.64 23.52
C GLY A 211 18.19 -9.88 23.61
N LEU A 212 18.90 -8.83 24.03
CA LEU A 212 20.23 -8.95 24.61
C LEU A 212 20.15 -9.96 25.78
N GLY A 213 20.90 -11.05 25.66
CA GLY A 213 21.17 -12.03 26.71
C GLY A 213 22.60 -12.51 26.58
#